data_AF-A0A5R2MVD7-F1
#
_entry.id   AF-A0A5R2MVD7-F1
#
_cell.length_a   1.000
_cell.length_b   1.000
_cell.length_c   1.000
_cell.angle_alpha   90.00
_cell.angle_beta   90.00
_cell.angle_gamma   90.00
#
_symmetry.space_group_name_H-M   'P 1'
#
loop_
_entity.id
_entity.type
_entity.pdbx_description
1 polymer ?
#
loop_
_entity_poly.entity_id
_entity_poly.type
_entity_poly.pdbx_seq_one_letter_code
_entity_poly.pdbx_strand_id
1 'polypeptide(L)'
;LALSNWMVHGDPGFDVWGMDVARFGEWAGLRYTNAKVRENYSHRFSIRFPNEELPAARPAQTTPLYDTMLANNAVMGDSWGLETPLWFAPKGK
;
A
#
# COMPACT_ATOMS: atom_id res chain seq x y z
N LEU A 1 21.15 13.83 -8.40
CA LEU A 1 21.05 14.36 -9.77
C LEU A 1 19.69 14.14 -10.42
N ALA A 2 18.81 13.25 -9.90
CA ALA A 2 17.44 13.09 -10.42
C ALA A 2 16.70 14.41 -10.57
N LEU A 3 16.64 15.18 -9.48
CA LEU A 3 15.85 16.40 -9.42
C LEU A 3 16.37 17.48 -10.38
N SER A 4 17.70 17.66 -10.45
CA SER A 4 18.31 18.62 -11.37
C SER A 4 18.07 18.24 -12.83
N ASN A 5 18.17 16.96 -13.18
CA ASN A 5 17.89 16.49 -14.53
C ASN A 5 16.42 16.67 -14.89
N TRP A 6 15.52 16.38 -13.95
CA TRP A 6 14.08 16.58 -14.14
C TRP A 6 13.75 18.06 -14.40
N MET A 7 14.36 18.99 -13.66
CA MET A 7 14.16 20.43 -13.86
C MET A 7 14.67 20.93 -15.22
N VAL A 8 15.78 20.38 -15.72
CA VAL A 8 16.42 20.87 -16.96
C VAL A 8 15.86 20.19 -18.21
N HIS A 9 15.62 18.88 -18.14
CA HIS A 9 15.28 18.06 -19.31
C HIS A 9 13.85 17.52 -19.29
N GLY A 10 13.10 17.71 -18.20
CA GLY A 10 11.76 17.15 -18.03
C GLY A 10 11.73 15.66 -17.69
N ASP A 11 12.89 14.99 -17.69
CA ASP A 11 13.05 13.58 -17.35
C ASP A 11 14.15 13.41 -16.27
N PRO A 12 13.86 12.76 -15.13
CA PRO A 12 14.86 12.45 -14.10
C PRO A 12 15.98 11.51 -14.58
N GLY A 13 15.80 10.78 -15.70
CA GLY A 13 16.80 9.90 -16.32
C GLY A 13 16.96 8.53 -15.65
N PHE A 14 16.14 8.23 -14.64
CA PHE A 14 16.00 6.93 -14.00
C PHE A 14 14.60 6.79 -13.39
N ASP A 15 14.19 5.56 -13.09
CA ASP A 15 12.89 5.30 -12.48
C ASP A 15 12.85 5.84 -11.04
N VAL A 16 12.05 6.90 -10.86
CA VAL A 16 11.81 7.57 -9.57
C VAL A 16 10.41 7.33 -9.03
N TRP A 17 9.64 6.38 -9.59
CA TRP A 17 8.27 6.13 -9.16
C TRP A 17 8.16 5.87 -7.65
N GLY A 18 9.12 5.13 -7.08
CA GLY A 18 9.22 4.87 -5.64
C GLY A 18 9.54 6.09 -4.77
N MET A 19 9.79 7.27 -5.35
CA MET A 19 10.07 8.52 -4.64
C MET A 19 9.07 9.63 -4.99
N ASP A 20 8.23 9.43 -6.01
CA ASP A 20 7.25 10.41 -6.46
C ASP A 20 6.16 10.63 -5.40
N VAL A 21 5.81 11.91 -5.17
CA VAL A 21 4.74 12.33 -4.26
C VAL A 21 3.36 12.04 -4.87
N ALA A 22 3.24 12.04 -6.21
CA ALA A 22 1.99 11.79 -6.92
C ALA A 22 1.47 10.35 -6.75
N ARG A 23 2.28 9.44 -6.22
CA ARG A 23 1.85 8.07 -5.93
C ARG A 23 0.78 7.99 -4.84
N PHE A 24 0.64 9.03 -4.01
CA PHE A 24 -0.34 9.08 -2.94
C PHE A 24 -1.63 9.75 -3.43
N GLY A 25 -2.77 9.18 -3.08
CA GLY A 25 -4.09 9.75 -3.35
C GLY A 25 -4.74 10.39 -2.13
N GLU A 26 -6.01 10.76 -2.26
CA GLU A 26 -6.82 11.34 -1.18
C GLU A 26 -6.95 10.43 0.06
N TRP A 27 -6.74 9.12 -0.11
CA TRP A 27 -6.74 8.14 0.98
C TRP A 27 -5.58 8.32 1.97
N ALA A 28 -4.47 8.96 1.56
CA ALA A 28 -3.28 9.17 2.38
C ALA A 28 -3.45 10.34 3.38
N GLY A 29 -4.56 10.36 4.13
CA GLY A 29 -4.86 11.39 5.12
C GLY A 29 -4.03 11.29 6.40
N LEU A 30 -4.19 12.27 7.30
CA LEU A 30 -3.42 12.37 8.55
C LEU A 30 -3.51 11.11 9.44
N ARG A 31 -4.70 10.51 9.55
CA ARG A 31 -4.91 9.29 10.35
C ARG A 31 -4.15 8.10 9.76
N TYR A 32 -4.20 7.96 8.43
CA TYR A 32 -3.52 6.90 7.70
C TYR A 32 -2.00 7.03 7.86
N THR A 33 -1.47 8.21 7.57
CA THR A 33 -0.02 8.47 7.65
C THR A 33 0.52 8.28 9.06
N ASN A 34 -0.21 8.73 10.10
CA ASN A 34 0.23 8.54 11.49
C ASN A 34 0.39 7.05 11.85
N ALA A 35 -0.61 6.23 11.51
CA ALA A 35 -0.57 4.79 11.77
C ALA A 35 0.53 4.08 10.96
N LYS A 36 0.66 4.39 9.65
CA LYS A 36 1.67 3.77 8.78
C LYS A 36 3.10 4.17 9.13
N VAL A 37 3.35 5.41 9.55
CA VAL A 37 4.70 5.84 9.96
C VAL A 37 5.14 5.08 11.22
N ARG A 38 4.24 4.88 12.18
CA ARG A 38 4.53 4.09 13.40
C ARG A 38 4.88 2.65 13.06
N GLU A 39 4.09 2.02 12.19
CA GLU A 39 4.32 0.65 11.72
C GLU A 39 5.65 0.54 10.94
N ASN A 40 5.93 1.46 10.02
CA ASN A 40 7.20 1.45 9.29
C ASN A 40 8.40 1.57 10.24
N TYR A 41 8.29 2.42 11.26
CA TYR A 41 9.34 2.60 12.25
C TYR A 41 9.54 1.37 13.14
N SER A 42 8.45 0.70 13.58
CA SER A 42 8.56 -0.53 14.38
C SER A 42 9.20 -1.68 13.61
N HIS A 43 9.00 -1.72 12.29
CA HIS A 43 9.54 -2.73 11.38
C HIS A 43 10.90 -2.35 10.75
N ARG A 44 11.55 -1.28 11.22
CA ARG A 44 12.79 -0.74 10.61
C ARG A 44 13.92 -1.78 10.47
N PHE A 45 14.01 -2.71 11.42
CA PHE A 45 15.06 -3.75 11.47
C PHE A 45 14.50 -5.17 11.35
N SER A 46 13.21 -5.33 11.05
CA SER A 46 12.65 -6.66 10.80
C SER A 46 12.96 -7.13 9.39
N ILE A 47 13.11 -8.45 9.21
CA ILE A 47 13.20 -9.07 7.89
C ILE A 47 11.83 -8.90 7.21
N ARG A 48 11.82 -8.25 6.04
CA ARG A 48 10.63 -8.13 5.20
C ARG A 48 10.52 -9.34 4.29
N PHE A 49 9.38 -10.03 4.35
CA PHE A 49 9.14 -11.17 3.48
C PHE A 49 8.43 -10.75 2.19
N PRO A 50 8.70 -11.41 1.05
CA PRO A 50 7.90 -11.23 -0.15
C PRO A 50 6.42 -11.52 0.14
N ASN A 51 5.52 -10.66 -0.33
CA ASN A 51 4.07 -10.72 -0.09
C ASN A 51 3.64 -10.48 1.38
N GLU A 52 4.50 -9.87 2.20
CA GLU A 52 4.11 -9.43 3.54
C GLU A 52 3.20 -8.20 3.49
N GLU A 53 1.98 -8.39 3.97
CA GLU A 53 0.98 -7.34 4.12
C GLU A 53 1.06 -6.68 5.50
N LEU A 54 0.99 -5.35 5.51
CA LEU A 54 1.09 -4.55 6.73
C LEU A 54 -0.30 -4.09 7.20
N PRO A 55 -0.77 -4.50 8.39
CA PRO A 55 -2.17 -4.31 8.81
C PRO A 55 -2.52 -2.89 9.27
N ALA A 56 -1.56 -2.03 9.63
CA ALA A 56 -1.89 -0.73 10.19
C ALA A 56 -2.66 0.15 9.18
N ALA A 57 -3.60 0.95 9.67
CA ALA A 57 -4.47 1.83 8.88
C ALA A 57 -5.43 1.12 7.91
N ARG A 58 -5.55 -0.21 7.96
CA ARG A 58 -6.52 -0.99 7.17
C ARG A 58 -7.77 -1.33 7.99
N PRO A 59 -8.97 -1.35 7.37
CA PRO A 59 -9.27 -0.98 5.98
C PRO A 59 -9.37 0.55 5.80
N ALA A 60 -8.81 1.08 4.71
CA ALA A 60 -8.87 2.51 4.38
C ALA A 60 -9.98 2.81 3.36
N GLN A 61 -10.00 2.10 2.22
CA GLN A 61 -11.10 2.10 1.27
C GLN A 61 -11.56 0.67 0.98
N THR A 62 -12.86 0.49 0.81
CA THR A 62 -13.47 -0.81 0.49
C THR A 62 -14.38 -0.68 -0.72
N THR A 63 -14.50 -1.77 -1.48
CA THR A 63 -15.52 -1.88 -2.53
C THR A 63 -16.84 -2.36 -1.92
N PRO A 64 -18.00 -2.13 -2.56
CA PRO A 64 -19.29 -2.66 -2.09
C PRO A 64 -19.33 -4.19 -1.99
N LEU A 65 -18.41 -4.89 -2.67
CA LEU A 65 -18.28 -6.34 -2.64
C LEU A 65 -17.36 -6.84 -1.53
N TYR A 66 -16.78 -5.95 -0.72
CA TYR A 66 -15.82 -6.30 0.33
C TYR A 66 -16.36 -7.35 1.29
N ASP A 67 -17.58 -7.14 1.80
CA ASP A 67 -18.22 -8.07 2.75
C ASP A 67 -18.49 -9.44 2.10
N THR A 68 -18.92 -9.44 0.83
CA THR A 68 -19.15 -10.67 0.05
C THR A 68 -17.85 -11.42 -0.21
N MET A 69 -16.76 -10.71 -0.50
CA MET A 69 -15.44 -11.31 -0.71
C MET A 69 -14.92 -11.94 0.58
N LEU A 70 -15.04 -11.24 1.71
CA LEU A 70 -14.70 -11.78 3.03
C LEU A 70 -15.51 -13.03 3.39
N ALA A 71 -16.82 -13.02 3.10
CA ALA A 71 -17.68 -14.18 3.32
C ALA A 71 -17.27 -15.42 2.49
N ASN A 72 -16.54 -15.21 1.39
CA ASN A 72 -15.97 -16.28 0.55
C ASN A 72 -14.51 -16.61 0.92
N ASN A 73 -14.04 -16.19 2.11
CA ASN A 73 -12.67 -16.37 2.61
C ASN A 73 -11.60 -15.69 1.74
N ALA A 74 -11.89 -14.49 1.23
CA ALA A 74 -10.86 -13.68 0.59
C ALA A 74 -9.78 -13.26 1.59
N VAL A 75 -8.52 -13.52 1.24
CA VAL A 75 -7.36 -12.93 1.89
C VAL A 75 -7.11 -11.58 1.23
N MET A 76 -7.39 -10.51 1.97
CA MET A 76 -7.34 -9.15 1.45
C MET A 76 -5.93 -8.59 1.53
N GLY A 77 -5.50 -7.91 0.47
CA GLY A 77 -4.31 -7.08 0.39
C GLY A 77 -4.68 -5.62 0.19
N ASP A 78 -3.70 -4.74 0.36
CA ASP A 78 -3.86 -3.31 0.11
C ASP A 78 -3.27 -2.93 -1.26
N SER A 79 -4.12 -2.42 -2.16
CA SER A 79 -3.69 -1.84 -3.43
C SER A 79 -4.07 -0.37 -3.46
N TRP A 80 -3.09 0.51 -3.28
CA TRP A 80 -3.27 1.97 -3.31
C TRP A 80 -4.34 2.47 -2.32
N GLY A 81 -4.40 1.90 -1.11
CA GLY A 81 -5.38 2.23 -0.07
C GLY A 81 -6.71 1.51 -0.21
N LEU A 82 -6.92 0.75 -1.30
CA LEU A 82 -8.11 -0.04 -1.55
C LEU A 82 -7.88 -1.50 -1.17
N GLU A 83 -8.81 -2.05 -0.38
CA GLU A 83 -8.83 -3.47 -0.05
C GLU A 83 -9.17 -4.31 -1.30
N THR A 84 -8.20 -5.09 -1.75
CA THR A 84 -8.33 -5.99 -2.91
C THR A 84 -8.11 -7.45 -2.52
N PRO A 85 -8.94 -8.39 -2.98
CA PRO A 85 -8.73 -9.81 -2.68
C PRO A 85 -7.49 -10.33 -3.41
N LEU A 86 -6.48 -10.79 -2.67
CA LEU A 86 -5.27 -11.40 -3.25
C LEU A 86 -5.57 -12.83 -3.72
N TRP A 87 -6.25 -13.61 -2.88
CA TRP A 87 -6.66 -14.98 -3.16
C TRP A 87 -7.82 -15.39 -2.26
N PHE A 88 -8.55 -16.44 -2.63
CA PHE A 88 -9.64 -17.00 -1.83
C PHE A 88 -9.17 -18.29 -1.19
N ALA A 89 -9.19 -18.35 0.14
CA ALA A 89 -8.81 -19.53 0.87
C ALA A 89 -9.89 -20.63 0.72
N PRO A 90 -9.50 -21.91 0.55
CA PRO A 90 -10.45 -23.01 0.59
C PRO A 90 -11.19 -23.03 1.94
N LYS A 91 -12.49 -23.37 1.94
CA LYS A 91 -13.25 -23.55 3.18
C LYS A 91 -12.64 -24.69 4.00
N GLY A 92 -12.01 -24.35 5.12
CA GLY A 92 -11.55 -25.30 6.13
C GLY A 92 -10.32 -26.11 5.73
N LYS A 93 -9.14 -25.58 6.06
CA LYS A 93 -8.01 -26.36 6.55
C LYS A 93 -7.32 -25.61 7.67
#